data_AF-A0A6L3B2B8-F1
#
_entry.id   AF-A0A6L3B2B8-F1
#
_cell.length_a   1.000
_cell.length_b   1.000
_cell.length_c   1.000
_cell.angle_alpha   90.00
_cell.angle_beta   90.00
_cell.angle_gamma   90.00
#
_symmetry.space_group_name_H-M   'P 1'
#
loop_
_entity.id
_entity.type
_entity.pdbx_description
1 polymer ?
#
loop_
_entity_poly.entity_id
_entity_poly.type
_entity_poly.pdbx_seq_one_letter_code
_entity_poly.pdbx_strand_id
1 'polypeptide(L)'
;MQLIARNGSEYIRAYLETAESWTRVQGLSKSGKLLMCCCDHPAKATRSPRGLRHFAHMPGSACSVGSQESEAHLRLKIEALTVAHELGFDAIAEYDRGTIRPDVEVVQRGTKKNVAIEIQLSRQTGYTTNERTSARAAQNLDTVWFFGNKRDFDDAPKDQRHVYPVRLPSGDIEFQIDVLRKKLSAFLRGVIVFDDLSNLAKVPFTVIGYDFPCGGCGRDWYRTSYAGLYPNRIRGDLHPVAVPLASLGDPAEALKTLAERTGKATGRVAPGGMGLLCPHCGTAPEAEFITPEVALRAPARNISGHRDMRRFSGLKPGWWWRRNPVADEHWSDAEWAAVIEQGINAIKTERQRIAREKRLAEERRRMEAERAEAIRSATAAELSLLTEMLDPHLGAPGTQAWLDRANDILGEKTPRAVVQQHVWASHSLPPVAHSAATALAIRMLDGSERLTEEQCGLPKKNLKQLRKSRRQTTASPASSSSLKRAWEGLCRLMFG
;
A
#
# COMPACT_ATOMS: atom_id res chain seq x y z
N MET A 1 18.54 -51.88 -9.92
CA MET A 1 19.62 -52.01 -8.92
C MET A 1 18.98 -51.84 -7.55
N GLN A 2 19.45 -52.49 -6.49
CA GLN A 2 18.91 -52.36 -5.12
C GLN A 2 20.03 -52.19 -4.09
N LEU A 3 19.73 -51.52 -2.98
CA LEU A 3 20.70 -51.28 -1.90
C LEU A 3 20.68 -52.37 -0.83
N ILE A 4 19.63 -53.18 -0.79
CA ILE A 4 19.46 -54.26 0.18
C ILE A 4 19.20 -55.61 -0.49
N ALA A 5 19.72 -56.66 0.12
CA ALA A 5 19.41 -58.04 -0.20
C ALA A 5 19.28 -58.85 1.11
N ARG A 6 18.67 -60.02 1.04
CA ARG A 6 18.48 -60.90 2.19
C ARG A 6 19.37 -62.13 2.12
N ASN A 7 19.87 -62.56 3.27
CA ASN A 7 20.49 -63.86 3.47
C ASN A 7 19.79 -64.53 4.67
N GLY A 8 18.84 -65.43 4.41
CA GLY A 8 17.92 -65.91 5.45
C GLY A 8 17.11 -64.75 6.04
N SER A 9 17.16 -64.57 7.36
CA SER A 9 16.50 -63.46 8.07
C SER A 9 17.28 -62.15 8.11
N GLU A 10 18.55 -62.16 7.69
CA GLU A 10 19.44 -60.99 7.74
C GLU A 10 19.26 -60.10 6.51
N TYR A 11 19.18 -58.79 6.72
CA TYR A 11 19.27 -57.78 5.66
C TYR A 11 20.71 -57.31 5.49
N ILE A 12 21.28 -57.54 4.31
CA ILE A 12 22.60 -57.06 3.92
C ILE A 12 22.44 -55.74 3.18
N ARG A 13 23.19 -54.71 3.61
CA ARG A 13 23.07 -53.33 3.15
C ARG A 13 24.32 -52.93 2.37
N ALA A 14 24.25 -52.86 1.05
CA ALA A 14 25.42 -52.69 0.19
C ALA A 14 26.26 -51.44 0.50
N TYR A 15 25.63 -50.37 1.01
CA TYR A 15 26.28 -49.10 1.34
C TYR A 15 27.04 -49.12 2.68
N LEU A 16 26.81 -50.10 3.56
CA LEU A 16 27.55 -50.27 4.81
C LEU A 16 28.73 -51.24 4.69
N GLU A 17 28.79 -52.01 3.60
CA GLU A 17 29.83 -53.03 3.43
C GLU A 17 31.18 -52.39 3.08
N THR A 18 32.24 -52.81 3.79
CA THR A 18 33.62 -52.43 3.50
C THR A 18 34.14 -53.16 2.26
N ALA A 19 35.38 -52.89 1.83
CA ALA A 19 36.01 -53.68 0.77
C ALA A 19 36.11 -55.17 1.14
N GLU A 20 36.48 -55.45 2.38
CA GLU A 20 36.67 -56.80 2.92
C GLU A 20 35.33 -57.53 3.05
N SER A 21 34.33 -56.90 3.68
CA SER A 21 33.02 -57.53 3.89
C SER A 21 32.26 -57.70 2.58
N TRP A 22 32.48 -56.84 1.58
CA TRP A 22 31.89 -57.01 0.26
C TRP A 22 32.35 -58.29 -0.46
N THR A 23 33.59 -58.73 -0.26
CA THR A 23 34.08 -60.01 -0.80
C THR A 23 33.29 -61.19 -0.25
N ARG A 24 32.95 -61.17 1.05
CA ARG A 24 32.04 -62.15 1.67
C ARG A 24 30.66 -62.12 1.03
N VAL A 25 30.10 -60.94 0.81
CA VAL A 25 28.78 -60.76 0.17
C VAL A 25 28.78 -61.29 -1.27
N GLN A 26 29.87 -61.09 -2.02
CA GLN A 26 30.04 -61.69 -3.35
C GLN A 26 30.11 -63.22 -3.29
N GLY A 27 30.72 -63.79 -2.26
CA GLY A 27 30.68 -65.23 -1.99
C GLY A 27 29.25 -65.75 -1.78
N LEU A 28 28.45 -65.07 -0.95
CA LEU A 28 27.05 -65.41 -0.73
C LEU A 28 26.24 -65.37 -2.03
N SER A 29 26.44 -64.34 -2.83
CA SER A 29 25.83 -64.19 -4.15
C SER A 29 26.17 -65.34 -5.10
N LYS A 30 27.45 -65.74 -5.19
CA LYS A 30 27.88 -66.89 -6.02
C LYS A 30 27.28 -68.21 -5.54
N SER A 31 27.05 -68.36 -4.24
CA SER A 31 26.45 -69.56 -3.64
C SER A 31 24.91 -69.60 -3.70
N GLY A 32 24.26 -68.59 -4.29
CA GLY A 32 22.79 -68.51 -4.39
C GLY A 32 22.07 -68.23 -3.08
N LYS A 33 22.78 -67.94 -1.99
CA LYS A 33 22.21 -67.68 -0.66
C LYS A 33 21.68 -66.25 -0.47
N LEU A 34 22.02 -65.37 -1.41
CA LEU A 34 21.60 -63.98 -1.40
C LEU A 34 20.35 -63.81 -2.26
N LEU A 35 19.27 -63.27 -1.69
CA LEU A 35 17.97 -63.10 -2.34
C LEU A 35 17.58 -61.62 -2.44
N MET A 36 16.87 -61.26 -3.51
CA MET A 36 16.36 -59.92 -3.74
C MET A 36 15.13 -59.65 -2.86
N CYS A 37 15.15 -58.58 -2.06
CA CYS A 37 14.00 -58.20 -1.22
C CYS A 37 12.75 -57.89 -2.05
N CYS A 38 12.98 -57.44 -3.29
CA CYS A 38 12.17 -57.69 -4.47
C CYS A 38 11.03 -58.72 -4.44
N CYS A 39 11.47 -59.97 -4.52
CA CYS A 39 10.75 -61.08 -5.14
C CYS A 39 11.36 -62.43 -4.75
N ASP A 40 12.28 -62.43 -3.78
CA ASP A 40 13.07 -63.58 -3.31
C ASP A 40 13.87 -64.33 -4.39
N HIS A 41 13.99 -63.79 -5.61
CA HIS A 41 14.90 -64.33 -6.63
C HIS A 41 16.37 -64.14 -6.24
N PRO A 42 17.28 -65.00 -6.72
CA PRO A 42 18.71 -64.86 -6.46
C PRO A 42 19.28 -63.49 -6.85
N ALA A 43 20.05 -62.92 -5.92
CA ALA A 43 20.68 -61.61 -6.04
C ALA A 43 22.16 -61.73 -6.42
N LYS A 44 22.55 -60.90 -7.39
CA LYS A 44 23.93 -60.65 -7.82
C LYS A 44 24.51 -59.45 -7.07
N ALA A 45 25.54 -59.66 -6.27
CA ALA A 45 26.31 -58.57 -5.66
C ALA A 45 27.31 -58.00 -6.69
N THR A 46 27.12 -56.75 -7.11
CA THR A 46 27.87 -56.13 -8.22
C THR A 46 28.20 -54.66 -7.94
N ARG A 47 28.98 -54.04 -8.82
CA ARG A 47 29.32 -52.61 -8.80
C ARG A 47 28.82 -51.90 -10.06
N SER A 48 28.47 -50.62 -9.95
CA SER A 48 28.26 -49.74 -11.11
C SER A 48 29.59 -49.44 -11.80
N PRO A 49 29.58 -48.87 -13.03
CA PRO A 49 30.80 -48.38 -13.67
C PRO A 49 31.60 -47.35 -12.84
N ARG A 50 30.93 -46.58 -11.97
CA ARG A 50 31.58 -45.63 -11.06
C ARG A 50 31.86 -46.22 -9.66
N GLY A 51 31.76 -47.54 -9.52
CA GLY A 51 32.19 -48.28 -8.33
C GLY A 51 31.12 -48.50 -7.25
N LEU A 52 29.89 -48.00 -7.44
CA LEU A 52 28.81 -48.11 -6.47
C LEU A 52 28.34 -49.55 -6.29
N ARG A 53 28.48 -50.09 -5.07
CA ARG A 53 28.01 -51.42 -4.68
C ARG A 53 26.48 -51.48 -4.69
N HIS A 54 25.92 -52.51 -5.31
CA HIS A 54 24.48 -52.75 -5.34
C HIS A 54 24.16 -54.22 -5.61
N PHE A 55 22.88 -54.57 -5.46
CA PHE A 55 22.32 -55.85 -5.81
C PHE A 55 21.52 -55.76 -7.12
N ALA A 56 21.69 -56.76 -7.98
CA ALA A 56 20.95 -56.90 -9.23
C ALA A 56 20.34 -58.30 -9.30
N HIS A 57 19.24 -58.46 -10.02
CA HIS A 57 18.72 -59.79 -10.30
C HIS A 57 19.74 -60.60 -11.12
N MET A 58 19.83 -61.91 -10.86
CA MET A 58 20.61 -62.81 -11.71
C MET A 58 19.98 -62.89 -13.12
N PRO A 59 20.80 -63.10 -14.18
CA PRO A 59 20.27 -63.25 -15.54
C PRO A 59 19.19 -64.34 -15.62
N GLY A 60 18.10 -64.09 -16.33
CA GLY A 60 16.98 -65.02 -16.48
C GLY A 60 15.90 -64.95 -15.39
N SER A 61 16.06 -64.10 -14.37
CA SER A 61 15.03 -63.88 -13.35
C SER A 61 13.87 -63.06 -13.90
N ALA A 62 12.65 -63.59 -13.89
CA ALA A 62 11.44 -62.86 -14.27
C ALA A 62 10.90 -62.06 -13.07
N CYS A 63 11.44 -60.87 -12.82
CA CYS A 63 10.88 -59.95 -11.83
C CYS A 63 9.91 -58.96 -12.52
N SER A 64 8.67 -58.93 -12.03
CA SER A 64 7.62 -57.98 -12.49
C SER A 64 7.76 -56.57 -11.91
N VAL A 65 8.63 -56.39 -10.91
CA VAL A 65 8.92 -55.07 -10.32
C VAL A 65 9.87 -54.33 -11.27
N GLY A 66 9.30 -53.43 -12.07
CA GLY A 66 9.93 -52.81 -13.22
C GLY A 66 11.12 -51.89 -12.93
N SER A 67 12.06 -51.95 -13.88
CA SER A 67 13.09 -50.99 -14.26
C SER A 67 14.39 -50.88 -13.43
N GLN A 68 15.48 -50.73 -14.18
CA GLN A 68 16.82 -50.50 -13.68
C GLN A 68 16.89 -49.11 -13.04
N GLU A 69 16.77 -49.08 -11.71
CA GLU A 69 17.07 -47.88 -10.95
C GLU A 69 18.45 -47.30 -11.34
N SER A 70 18.47 -45.99 -11.62
CA SER A 70 19.69 -45.30 -12.05
C SER A 70 20.69 -45.17 -10.90
N GLU A 71 21.98 -45.09 -11.23
CA GLU A 71 23.03 -44.81 -10.25
C GLU A 71 22.77 -43.49 -9.49
N ALA A 72 22.23 -42.47 -10.16
CA ALA A 72 21.88 -41.20 -9.53
C ALA A 72 20.83 -41.36 -8.41
N HIS A 73 19.79 -42.18 -8.64
CA HIS A 73 18.75 -42.46 -7.65
C HIS A 73 19.33 -43.19 -6.43
N LEU A 74 20.17 -44.20 -6.65
CA LEU A 74 20.85 -44.92 -5.56
C LEU A 74 21.75 -44.00 -4.73
N ARG A 75 22.50 -43.09 -5.38
CA ARG A 75 23.36 -42.14 -4.67
C ARG A 75 22.55 -41.22 -3.77
N LEU A 76 21.39 -40.73 -4.23
CA LEU A 76 20.48 -39.92 -3.41
C LEU A 76 19.87 -40.73 -2.25
N LYS A 77 19.52 -42.01 -2.46
CA LYS A 77 19.05 -42.91 -1.38
C LYS A 77 20.12 -43.12 -0.32
N ILE A 78 21.35 -43.39 -0.73
CA ILE A 78 22.49 -43.54 0.19
C ILE A 78 22.69 -42.26 0.97
N GLU A 79 22.61 -41.11 0.33
CA GLU A 79 22.74 -39.84 1.03
C GLU A 79 21.62 -39.62 2.05
N ALA A 80 20.37 -39.95 1.71
CA ALA A 80 19.26 -39.88 2.64
C ALA A 80 19.48 -40.76 3.89
N LEU A 81 20.02 -41.97 3.71
CA LEU A 81 20.41 -42.86 4.80
C LEU A 81 21.54 -42.26 5.65
N THR A 82 22.60 -41.77 5.00
CA THR A 82 23.75 -41.15 5.65
C THR A 82 23.30 -40.00 6.54
N VAL A 83 22.48 -39.09 6.01
CA VAL A 83 21.94 -37.94 6.77
C VAL A 83 21.10 -38.40 7.96
N ALA A 84 20.23 -39.40 7.78
CA ALA A 84 19.41 -39.90 8.88
C ALA A 84 20.29 -40.49 10.00
N HIS A 85 21.29 -41.30 9.66
CA HIS A 85 22.20 -41.92 10.62
C HIS A 85 23.11 -40.91 11.33
N GLU A 86 23.66 -39.92 10.61
CA GLU A 86 24.45 -38.84 11.20
C GLU A 86 23.66 -38.02 12.23
N LEU A 87 22.33 -37.93 12.04
CA LEU A 87 21.42 -37.28 12.98
C LEU A 87 20.93 -38.22 14.10
N GLY A 88 21.43 -39.45 14.15
CA GLY A 88 21.10 -40.44 15.18
C GLY A 88 19.78 -41.19 14.97
N PHE A 89 19.18 -41.10 13.78
CA PHE A 89 17.98 -41.87 13.44
C PHE A 89 18.34 -43.26 12.92
N ASP A 90 17.47 -44.23 13.20
CA ASP A 90 17.51 -45.51 12.49
C ASP A 90 16.87 -45.32 11.11
N ALA A 91 17.55 -45.78 10.07
CA ALA A 91 17.06 -45.68 8.71
C ALA A 91 17.34 -46.96 7.93
N ILE A 92 16.46 -47.29 6.99
CA ILE A 92 16.55 -48.49 6.16
C ILE A 92 16.06 -48.19 4.75
N ALA A 93 16.87 -48.53 3.75
CA ALA A 93 16.48 -48.40 2.36
C ALA A 93 15.52 -49.53 1.98
N GLU A 94 14.53 -49.22 1.14
CA GLU A 94 13.69 -50.21 0.45
C GLU A 94 12.99 -51.20 1.39
N TYR A 95 12.66 -50.76 2.62
CA TYR A 95 12.01 -51.62 3.61
C TYR A 95 10.62 -52.03 3.14
N ASP A 96 10.38 -53.34 3.15
CA ASP A 96 9.13 -53.91 2.72
C ASP A 96 8.10 -53.87 3.84
N ARG A 97 7.00 -53.15 3.61
CA ARG A 97 5.84 -53.10 4.50
C ARG A 97 4.63 -53.82 3.92
N GLY A 98 4.86 -54.81 3.04
CA GLY A 98 3.85 -55.58 2.35
C GLY A 98 3.30 -54.84 1.14
N THR A 99 2.47 -53.82 1.35
CA THR A 99 1.81 -53.09 0.24
C THR A 99 2.54 -51.85 -0.22
N ILE A 100 3.51 -51.37 0.56
CA ILE A 100 4.34 -50.22 0.22
C ILE A 100 5.81 -50.52 0.49
N ARG A 101 6.66 -49.83 -0.25
CA ARG A 101 8.10 -49.87 -0.09
C ARG A 101 8.67 -48.47 -0.29
N PRO A 102 9.00 -47.75 0.80
CA PRO A 102 9.67 -46.47 0.70
C PRO A 102 11.06 -46.60 0.09
N ASP A 103 11.54 -45.55 -0.57
CA ASP A 103 12.95 -45.53 -1.02
C ASP A 103 13.89 -45.59 0.19
N VAL A 104 13.62 -44.77 1.20
CA VAL A 104 14.24 -44.86 2.53
C VAL A 104 13.16 -44.65 3.58
N GLU A 105 13.15 -45.49 4.60
CA GLU A 105 12.34 -45.28 5.80
C GLU A 105 13.23 -44.86 6.96
N VAL A 106 12.81 -43.81 7.67
CA VAL A 106 13.45 -43.31 8.88
C VAL A 106 12.52 -43.53 10.07
N VAL A 107 13.02 -44.19 11.11
CA VAL A 107 12.30 -44.43 12.36
C VAL A 107 12.58 -43.27 13.31
N GLN A 108 11.54 -42.49 13.64
CA GLN A 108 11.67 -41.42 14.62
C GLN A 108 11.52 -42.00 16.03
N ARG A 109 12.64 -42.14 16.74
CA ARG A 109 12.64 -42.60 18.13
C ARG A 109 11.83 -41.64 19.01
N GLY A 110 10.95 -42.18 19.86
CA GLY A 110 10.13 -41.40 20.78
C GLY A 110 8.83 -40.82 20.18
N THR A 111 8.63 -40.91 18.86
CA THR A 111 7.31 -40.69 18.24
C THR A 111 6.72 -42.03 17.82
N LYS A 112 5.40 -42.10 17.63
CA LYS A 112 4.75 -43.28 17.04
C LYS A 112 4.81 -43.26 15.51
N LYS A 113 5.60 -42.38 14.88
CA LYS A 113 5.45 -42.07 13.46
C LYS A 113 6.77 -42.12 12.71
N ASN A 114 6.83 -42.94 11.67
CA ASN A 114 8.00 -43.06 10.82
C ASN A 114 7.92 -42.08 9.63
N VAL A 115 9.04 -41.88 8.96
CA VAL A 115 9.11 -41.02 7.76
C VAL A 115 9.53 -41.85 6.56
N ALA A 116 8.73 -41.84 5.51
CA ALA A 116 9.11 -42.31 4.19
C ALA A 116 9.80 -41.16 3.43
N ILE A 117 11.02 -41.38 2.98
CA ILE A 117 11.72 -40.51 2.05
C ILE A 117 11.58 -41.15 0.67
N GLU A 118 11.10 -40.37 -0.29
CA GLU A 118 10.86 -40.79 -1.68
C GLU A 118 11.66 -39.91 -2.62
N ILE A 119 12.33 -40.51 -3.60
CA ILE A 119 13.13 -39.80 -4.60
C ILE A 119 12.58 -40.13 -5.98
N GLN A 120 12.04 -39.12 -6.65
CA GLN A 120 11.36 -39.26 -7.93
C GLN A 120 12.11 -38.45 -9.00
N LEU A 121 13.00 -39.11 -9.74
CA LEU A 121 13.79 -38.48 -10.81
C LEU A 121 13.09 -38.50 -12.17
N SER A 122 12.37 -39.58 -12.48
CA SER A 122 11.56 -39.70 -13.69
C SER A 122 10.18 -39.07 -13.51
N ARG A 123 9.51 -38.74 -14.61
CA ARG A 123 8.17 -38.13 -14.59
C ARG A 123 7.16 -39.05 -13.86
N GLN A 124 6.43 -38.50 -12.90
CA GLN A 124 5.28 -39.12 -12.24
C GLN A 124 4.09 -38.14 -12.24
N THR A 125 2.86 -38.66 -12.34
CA THR A 125 1.67 -37.80 -12.26
C THR A 125 1.38 -37.38 -10.81
N GLY A 126 0.78 -36.21 -10.62
CA GLY A 126 0.29 -35.78 -9.30
C GLY A 126 -0.68 -36.79 -8.67
N TYR A 127 -1.52 -37.44 -9.48
CA TYR A 127 -2.42 -38.51 -9.02
C TYR A 127 -1.64 -39.68 -8.39
N THR A 128 -0.63 -40.19 -9.08
CA THR A 128 0.23 -41.28 -8.57
C THR A 128 0.98 -40.85 -7.31
N THR A 129 1.47 -39.60 -7.25
CA THR A 129 2.08 -39.05 -6.03
C THR A 129 1.12 -39.07 -4.85
N ASN A 130 -0.13 -38.64 -5.07
CA ASN A 130 -1.18 -38.63 -4.04
C ASN A 130 -1.57 -40.05 -3.59
N GLU A 131 -1.69 -40.99 -4.53
CA GLU A 131 -1.98 -42.39 -4.23
C GLU A 131 -0.87 -43.02 -3.39
N ARG A 132 0.40 -42.87 -3.83
CA ARG A 132 1.58 -43.37 -3.11
C ARG A 132 1.68 -42.78 -1.71
N THR A 133 1.44 -41.48 -1.60
CA THR A 133 1.41 -40.76 -0.33
C THR A 133 0.30 -41.27 0.58
N SER A 134 -0.92 -41.44 0.06
CA SER A 134 -2.07 -41.90 0.85
C SER A 134 -1.84 -43.31 1.39
N ALA A 135 -1.25 -44.20 0.58
CA ALA A 135 -0.88 -45.54 1.01
C ALA A 135 0.16 -45.52 2.15
N ARG A 136 1.12 -44.58 2.12
CA ARG A 136 2.11 -44.37 3.20
C ARG A 136 1.47 -43.81 4.46
N ALA A 137 0.62 -42.79 4.31
CA ALA A 137 -0.11 -42.19 5.42
C ALA A 137 -1.02 -43.22 6.13
N ALA A 138 -1.67 -44.11 5.37
CA ALA A 138 -2.46 -45.22 5.90
C ALA A 138 -1.64 -46.22 6.74
N GLN A 139 -0.33 -46.30 6.49
CA GLN A 139 0.63 -47.05 7.29
C GLN A 139 1.39 -46.18 8.32
N ASN A 140 0.86 -45.00 8.65
CA ASN A 140 1.41 -44.08 9.64
C ASN A 140 2.84 -43.60 9.32
N LEU A 141 3.11 -43.33 8.05
CA LEU A 141 4.34 -42.71 7.55
C LEU A 141 4.06 -41.27 7.08
N ASP A 142 4.80 -40.29 7.60
CA ASP A 142 4.92 -38.99 6.92
C ASP A 142 5.84 -39.14 5.71
N THR A 143 5.54 -38.46 4.60
CA THR A 143 6.31 -38.63 3.36
C THR A 143 7.06 -37.36 2.98
N VAL A 144 8.37 -37.47 2.79
CA VAL A 144 9.21 -36.42 2.19
C VAL A 144 9.52 -36.83 0.76
N TRP A 145 9.10 -36.01 -0.21
CA TRP A 145 9.33 -36.27 -1.63
C TRP A 145 10.42 -35.38 -2.18
N PHE A 146 11.41 -35.97 -2.85
CA PHE A 146 12.45 -35.26 -3.61
C PHE A 146 12.19 -35.45 -5.11
N PHE A 147 11.78 -34.38 -5.79
CA PHE A 147 11.42 -34.40 -7.21
C PHE A 147 12.52 -33.82 -8.09
N GLY A 148 13.04 -34.61 -9.03
CA GLY A 148 13.91 -34.13 -10.10
C GLY A 148 13.17 -33.34 -11.17
N ASN A 149 11.91 -33.66 -11.46
CA ASN A 149 11.15 -33.05 -12.56
C ASN A 149 10.33 -31.82 -12.16
N LYS A 150 10.36 -30.77 -13.02
CA LYS A 150 9.46 -29.58 -13.08
C LYS A 150 8.12 -29.78 -12.39
N ARG A 151 7.35 -30.53 -13.15
CA ARG A 151 5.91 -30.62 -13.10
C ARG A 151 5.49 -31.50 -11.93
N ASP A 152 6.23 -32.58 -11.64
CA ASP A 152 5.93 -33.47 -10.50
C ASP A 152 5.96 -32.72 -9.17
N PHE A 153 6.93 -31.82 -8.97
CA PHE A 153 6.97 -30.95 -7.79
C PHE A 153 5.82 -29.94 -7.75
N ASP A 154 5.44 -29.39 -8.91
CA ASP A 154 4.35 -28.42 -9.00
C ASP A 154 2.99 -29.09 -8.74
N ASP A 155 2.83 -30.35 -9.18
CA ASP A 155 1.64 -31.20 -9.04
C ASP A 155 1.49 -31.82 -7.63
N ALA A 156 2.52 -31.75 -6.77
CA ALA A 156 2.50 -32.33 -5.42
C ALA A 156 1.61 -31.52 -4.45
N PRO A 157 0.91 -32.19 -3.51
CA PRO A 157 -0.01 -31.54 -2.57
C PRO A 157 0.76 -30.82 -1.44
N LYS A 158 1.05 -29.54 -1.65
CA LYS A 158 1.88 -28.71 -0.74
C LYS A 158 1.16 -28.29 0.55
N ASP A 159 -0.17 -28.41 0.57
CA ASP A 159 -1.06 -28.02 1.65
C ASP A 159 -1.36 -29.18 2.63
N GLN A 160 -0.71 -30.33 2.45
CA GLN A 160 -0.90 -31.50 3.30
C GLN A 160 0.25 -31.68 4.30
N ARG A 161 -0.10 -31.81 5.59
CA ARG A 161 0.84 -32.03 6.69
C ARG A 161 1.68 -33.30 6.57
N HIS A 162 1.19 -34.29 5.83
CA HIS A 162 1.85 -35.59 5.69
C HIS A 162 2.76 -35.68 4.47
N VAL A 163 2.92 -34.57 3.74
CA VAL A 163 3.64 -34.54 2.45
C VAL A 163 4.56 -33.35 2.42
N TYR A 164 5.86 -33.55 2.59
CA TYR A 164 6.85 -32.51 2.39
C TYR A 164 7.51 -32.62 1.00
N PRO A 165 7.06 -31.84 -0.01
CA PRO A 165 7.67 -31.86 -1.32
C PRO A 165 8.91 -30.97 -1.38
N VAL A 166 9.97 -31.50 -1.99
CA VAL A 166 11.25 -30.86 -2.20
C VAL A 166 11.61 -30.93 -3.68
N ARG A 167 11.97 -29.77 -4.20
CA ARG A 167 12.53 -29.60 -5.53
C ARG A 167 14.01 -29.98 -5.52
N LEU A 168 14.40 -30.99 -6.31
CA LEU A 168 15.80 -31.16 -6.70
C LEU A 168 16.09 -30.30 -7.94
N PRO A 169 17.25 -29.63 -7.98
CA PRO A 169 17.67 -28.87 -9.15
C PRO A 169 18.00 -29.81 -10.31
N SER A 170 17.78 -29.36 -11.55
CA SER A 170 18.32 -30.03 -12.74
C SER A 170 19.84 -29.88 -12.77
N GLY A 171 20.56 -30.89 -13.22
CA GLY A 171 22.00 -30.82 -13.42
C GLY A 171 22.76 -31.90 -12.67
N ASP A 172 23.95 -31.54 -12.19
CA ASP A 172 24.90 -32.46 -11.56
C ASP A 172 24.36 -33.10 -10.28
N ILE A 173 24.70 -34.37 -10.09
CA ILE A 173 24.26 -35.21 -8.99
C ILE A 173 24.83 -34.74 -7.64
N GLU A 174 26.03 -34.18 -7.60
CA GLU A 174 26.60 -33.63 -6.35
C GLU A 174 25.75 -32.46 -5.83
N PHE A 175 25.31 -31.58 -6.73
CA PHE A 175 24.45 -30.46 -6.36
C PHE A 175 23.06 -30.93 -5.87
N GLN A 176 22.54 -32.02 -6.44
CA GLN A 176 21.30 -32.63 -5.94
C GLN A 176 21.47 -33.25 -4.56
N ILE A 177 22.60 -33.92 -4.31
CA ILE A 177 22.99 -34.48 -3.01
C ILE A 177 23.05 -33.37 -1.95
N ASP A 178 23.70 -32.24 -2.25
CA ASP A 178 23.79 -31.10 -1.33
C ASP A 178 22.41 -30.54 -0.95
N VAL A 179 21.52 -30.39 -1.95
CA VAL A 179 20.14 -29.93 -1.72
C VAL A 179 19.36 -30.94 -0.88
N LEU A 180 19.46 -32.24 -1.19
CA LEU A 180 18.83 -33.31 -0.43
C LEU A 180 19.31 -33.27 1.02
N ARG A 181 20.63 -33.27 1.25
CA ARG A 181 21.24 -33.23 2.58
C ARG A 181 20.74 -32.05 3.38
N LYS A 182 20.78 -30.84 2.81
CA LYS A 182 20.33 -29.63 3.49
C LYS A 182 18.85 -29.69 3.89
N LYS A 183 17.98 -30.10 2.96
CA LYS A 183 16.53 -30.10 3.17
C LYS A 183 16.09 -31.23 4.11
N LEU A 184 16.62 -32.43 3.91
CA LEU A 184 16.33 -33.57 4.76
C LEU A 184 16.83 -33.34 6.18
N SER A 185 18.05 -32.81 6.35
CA SER A 185 18.59 -32.51 7.68
C SER A 185 17.70 -31.51 8.43
N ALA A 186 17.25 -30.45 7.74
CA ALA A 186 16.39 -29.45 8.35
C ALA A 186 15.00 -30.00 8.70
N PHE A 187 14.44 -30.88 7.88
CA PHE A 187 13.19 -31.59 8.16
C PHE A 187 13.32 -32.50 9.38
N LEU A 188 14.33 -33.40 9.40
CA LEU A 188 14.51 -34.36 10.50
C LEU A 188 14.86 -33.69 11.83
N ARG A 189 15.51 -32.52 11.81
CA ARG A 189 15.76 -31.70 13.02
C ARG A 189 14.54 -30.91 13.49
N GLY A 190 13.42 -30.94 12.78
CA GLY A 190 12.24 -30.13 13.10
C GLY A 190 12.43 -28.63 12.86
N VAL A 191 13.42 -28.26 12.03
CA VAL A 191 13.65 -26.87 11.61
C VAL A 191 12.71 -26.50 10.46
N ILE A 192 12.34 -27.46 9.61
CA ILE A 192 11.24 -27.28 8.65
C ILE A 192 10.00 -27.95 9.23
N VAL A 193 8.92 -27.18 9.36
CA VAL A 193 7.67 -27.62 9.98
C VAL A 193 6.48 -27.31 9.08
N PHE A 194 5.45 -28.14 9.16
CA PHE A 194 4.17 -27.83 8.55
C PHE A 194 3.42 -26.84 9.42
N ASP A 195 3.02 -25.72 8.83
CA ASP A 195 2.18 -24.73 9.47
C ASP A 195 0.78 -24.78 8.85
N ASP A 196 -0.19 -25.21 9.65
CA ASP A 196 -1.63 -25.24 9.31
C ASP A 196 -2.32 -23.89 9.58
N LEU A 197 -1.54 -22.88 9.93
CA LEU A 197 -1.94 -21.53 10.32
C LEU A 197 -2.75 -21.49 11.63
N SER A 198 -2.90 -22.60 12.35
CA SER A 198 -3.65 -22.65 13.61
C SER A 198 -3.09 -21.70 14.66
N ASN A 199 -1.77 -21.54 14.69
CA ASN A 199 -1.08 -20.61 15.58
C ASN A 199 -1.46 -19.13 15.29
N LEU A 200 -1.93 -18.81 14.08
CA LEU A 200 -2.42 -17.47 13.71
C LEU A 200 -3.87 -17.21 14.11
N ALA A 201 -4.56 -18.17 14.73
CA ALA A 201 -5.90 -17.96 15.29
C ALA A 201 -5.89 -17.03 16.51
N LYS A 202 -4.73 -16.93 17.19
CA LYS A 202 -4.55 -16.12 18.40
C LYS A 202 -3.31 -15.24 18.28
N VAL A 203 -3.29 -14.35 17.29
CA VAL A 203 -2.21 -13.37 17.12
C VAL A 203 -2.32 -12.28 18.19
N PRO A 204 -1.25 -12.01 18.97
CA PRO A 204 -1.22 -10.88 19.89
C PRO A 204 -1.49 -9.58 19.13
N PHE A 205 -2.33 -8.72 19.69
CA PHE A 205 -2.57 -7.40 19.12
C PHE A 205 -2.55 -6.33 20.20
N THR A 206 -2.34 -5.08 19.77
CA THR A 206 -2.41 -3.89 20.61
C THR A 206 -3.14 -2.76 19.90
N VAL A 207 -3.89 -1.93 20.63
CA VAL A 207 -4.59 -0.75 20.05
C VAL A 207 -3.74 0.49 20.23
N ILE A 208 -3.29 1.12 19.16
CA ILE A 208 -2.36 2.25 19.22
C ILE A 208 -3.14 3.57 19.29
N GLY A 209 -2.90 4.35 20.35
CA GLY A 209 -3.54 5.65 20.56
C GLY A 209 -2.67 6.68 21.27
N TYR A 210 -3.20 7.90 21.32
CA TYR A 210 -2.54 9.08 21.89
C TYR A 210 -3.57 10.15 22.28
N ASP A 211 -3.18 11.07 23.18
CA ASP A 211 -4.01 12.22 23.54
C ASP A 211 -4.04 13.25 22.41
N PHE A 212 -5.24 13.67 22.00
CA PHE A 212 -5.44 14.54 20.85
C PHE A 212 -6.39 15.72 21.17
N PRO A 213 -5.95 16.98 20.94
CA PRO A 213 -6.79 18.16 21.14
C PRO A 213 -7.75 18.38 19.97
N CYS A 214 -9.06 18.32 20.25
CA CYS A 214 -10.09 18.52 19.22
C CYS A 214 -10.03 19.92 18.59
N GLY A 215 -10.09 20.01 17.26
CA GLY A 215 -10.10 21.28 16.53
C GLY A 215 -11.40 22.08 16.66
N GLY A 216 -12.51 21.42 17.01
CA GLY A 216 -13.81 22.07 17.19
C GLY A 216 -13.99 22.65 18.60
N CYS A 217 -13.81 21.83 19.64
CA CYS A 217 -14.08 22.23 21.03
C CYS A 217 -12.83 22.46 21.89
N GLY A 218 -11.63 22.14 21.40
CA GLY A 218 -10.37 22.31 22.15
C GLY A 218 -10.14 21.29 23.28
N ARG A 219 -11.12 20.43 23.61
CA ARG A 219 -10.96 19.40 24.64
C ARG A 219 -10.13 18.24 24.11
N ASP A 220 -9.29 17.70 24.98
CA ASP A 220 -8.53 16.49 24.71
C ASP A 220 -9.41 15.25 24.74
N TRP A 221 -9.08 14.29 23.89
CA TRP A 221 -9.64 12.96 23.87
C TRP A 221 -8.60 11.97 23.36
N TYR A 222 -8.74 10.70 23.74
CA TYR A 222 -7.81 9.65 23.37
C TYR A 222 -8.16 9.12 21.97
N ARG A 223 -7.34 9.48 20.99
CA ARG A 223 -7.49 9.11 19.58
C ARG A 223 -6.79 7.78 19.31
N THR A 224 -7.49 6.85 18.67
CA THR A 224 -6.95 5.57 18.23
C THR A 224 -7.25 5.31 16.78
N SER A 225 -6.22 4.98 16.02
CA SER A 225 -6.33 4.91 14.56
C SER A 225 -5.95 3.53 14.03
N TYR A 226 -5.05 2.85 14.73
CA TYR A 226 -4.54 1.55 14.33
C TYR A 226 -4.62 0.54 15.46
N ALA A 227 -4.65 -0.72 15.06
CA ALA A 227 -4.24 -1.82 15.90
C ALA A 227 -3.01 -2.50 15.29
N GLY A 228 -1.98 -2.70 16.10
CA GLY A 228 -0.80 -3.47 15.74
C GLY A 228 -1.04 -4.95 16.01
N LEU A 229 -0.89 -5.80 15.00
CA LEU A 229 -0.89 -7.25 15.09
C LEU A 229 0.56 -7.73 15.06
N TYR A 230 0.91 -8.66 15.95
CA TYR A 230 2.29 -9.12 16.15
C TYR A 230 2.44 -10.62 15.84
N PRO A 231 2.24 -11.05 14.58
CA PRO A 231 2.41 -12.45 14.20
C PRO A 231 3.88 -12.89 14.31
N ASN A 232 4.83 -11.96 14.28
CA ASN A 232 6.26 -12.18 14.53
C ASN A 232 6.53 -12.81 15.92
N ARG A 233 5.67 -12.54 16.90
CA ARG A 233 5.76 -13.13 18.25
C ARG A 233 5.31 -14.59 18.31
N ILE A 234 4.65 -15.07 17.27
CA ILE A 234 4.27 -16.48 17.07
C ILE A 234 5.21 -17.15 16.07
N ARG A 235 5.54 -16.43 15.01
CA ARG A 235 6.26 -16.87 13.81
C ARG A 235 7.28 -15.83 13.41
N GLY A 236 8.57 -16.08 13.67
CA GLY A 236 9.63 -15.10 13.40
C GLY A 236 9.90 -14.77 11.93
N ASP A 237 9.23 -15.44 11.00
CA ASP A 237 9.27 -15.14 9.57
C ASP A 237 8.22 -14.10 9.14
N LEU A 238 7.27 -13.77 10.00
CA LEU A 238 6.26 -12.74 9.77
C LEU A 238 6.70 -11.42 10.40
N HIS A 239 6.18 -10.32 9.88
CA HIS A 239 6.39 -8.97 10.40
C HIS A 239 5.14 -8.46 11.13
N PRO A 240 5.29 -7.55 12.11
CA PRO A 240 4.16 -6.82 12.66
C PRO A 240 3.37 -6.08 11.57
N VAL A 241 2.05 -5.97 11.75
CA VAL A 241 1.15 -5.31 10.79
C VAL A 241 0.22 -4.36 11.52
N ALA A 242 0.18 -3.10 11.11
CA ALA A 242 -0.81 -2.14 11.60
C ALA A 242 -2.04 -2.15 10.69
N VAL A 243 -3.22 -2.36 11.29
CA VAL A 243 -4.51 -2.38 10.59
C VAL A 243 -5.45 -1.31 11.15
N PRO A 244 -6.38 -0.76 10.36
CA PRO A 244 -7.42 0.12 10.89
C PRO A 244 -8.22 -0.58 12.00
N LEU A 245 -8.65 0.17 13.02
CA LEU A 245 -9.41 -0.40 14.15
C LEU A 245 -10.68 -1.15 13.69
N ALA A 246 -11.35 -0.63 12.66
CA ALA A 246 -12.55 -1.24 12.07
C ALA A 246 -12.31 -2.65 11.49
N SER A 247 -11.06 -3.00 11.16
CA SER A 247 -10.71 -4.33 10.67
C SER A 247 -10.70 -5.40 11.79
N LEU A 248 -10.76 -5.00 13.06
CA LEU A 248 -10.71 -5.92 14.20
C LEU A 248 -12.07 -6.44 14.70
N GLY A 249 -13.17 -5.96 14.12
CA GLY A 249 -14.54 -6.26 14.59
C GLY A 249 -15.32 -4.97 14.82
N ASP A 250 -16.19 -4.96 15.83
CA ASP A 250 -16.97 -3.77 16.18
C ASP A 250 -16.06 -2.67 16.78
N PRO A 251 -15.85 -1.54 16.08
CA PRO A 251 -15.01 -0.46 16.58
C PRO A 251 -15.61 0.21 17.83
N ALA A 252 -16.93 0.20 18.02
CA ALA A 252 -17.56 0.84 19.18
C ALA A 252 -17.22 0.09 20.48
N GLU A 253 -17.29 -1.24 20.46
CA GLU A 253 -16.94 -2.07 21.62
C GLU A 253 -15.45 -1.97 21.97
N ALA A 254 -14.58 -1.89 20.96
CA ALA A 254 -13.15 -1.68 21.15
C ALA A 254 -12.85 -0.33 21.82
N LEU A 255 -13.52 0.74 21.36
CA LEU A 255 -13.40 2.08 21.95
C LEU A 255 -13.96 2.14 23.37
N LYS A 256 -15.07 1.46 23.64
CA LYS A 256 -15.64 1.36 24.98
C LYS A 256 -14.68 0.68 25.96
N THR A 257 -14.15 -0.48 25.59
CA THR A 257 -13.14 -1.20 26.38
C THR A 257 -11.90 -0.31 26.63
N LEU A 258 -11.55 0.52 25.64
CA LEU A 258 -10.46 1.45 25.74
C LEU A 258 -10.73 2.61 26.70
N ALA A 259 -11.92 3.20 26.65
CA ALA A 259 -12.33 4.22 27.59
C ALA A 259 -12.30 3.69 29.03
N GLU A 260 -12.81 2.48 29.25
CA GLU A 260 -12.81 1.82 30.58
C GLU A 260 -11.40 1.58 31.12
N ARG A 261 -10.46 1.12 30.28
CA ARG A 261 -9.09 0.84 30.70
C ARG A 261 -8.22 2.07 30.89
N THR A 262 -8.42 3.09 30.08
CA THR A 262 -7.59 4.31 30.10
C THR A 262 -8.17 5.40 31.00
N GLY A 263 -9.46 5.32 31.34
CA GLY A 263 -10.19 6.40 32.01
C GLY A 263 -10.36 7.66 31.16
N LYS A 264 -10.04 7.59 29.85
CA LYS A 264 -10.06 8.74 28.93
C LYS A 264 -11.26 8.66 28.00
N ALA A 265 -11.78 9.82 27.60
CA ALA A 265 -12.81 9.90 26.58
C ALA A 265 -12.23 9.46 25.23
N THR A 266 -12.82 8.44 24.61
CA THR A 266 -12.42 7.93 23.28
C THR A 266 -13.33 8.47 22.19
N GLY A 267 -12.93 8.32 20.92
CA GLY A 267 -13.77 8.72 19.78
C GLY A 267 -15.12 8.02 19.74
N ARG A 268 -16.11 8.66 19.10
CA ARG A 268 -17.39 8.02 18.72
C ARG A 268 -17.33 7.58 17.27
N VAL A 269 -17.83 6.40 16.95
CA VAL A 269 -17.93 5.94 15.56
C VAL A 269 -18.92 6.83 14.80
N ALA A 270 -18.54 7.33 13.63
CA ALA A 270 -19.41 8.16 12.82
C ALA A 270 -20.64 7.37 12.31
N PRO A 271 -21.79 8.02 12.06
CA PRO A 271 -22.93 7.38 11.40
C PRO A 271 -22.49 6.73 10.07
N GLY A 272 -22.84 5.46 9.87
CA GLY A 272 -22.40 4.67 8.70
C GLY A 272 -21.04 3.96 8.87
N GLY A 273 -20.41 4.03 10.04
CA GLY A 273 -19.22 3.24 10.38
C GLY A 273 -17.89 3.75 9.81
N MET A 274 -17.91 4.86 9.05
CA MET A 274 -16.71 5.42 8.44
C MET A 274 -16.09 6.52 9.32
N GLY A 275 -15.07 6.15 10.09
CA GLY A 275 -14.23 7.09 10.85
C GLY A 275 -14.71 7.36 12.28
N LEU A 276 -13.96 8.22 12.97
CA LEU A 276 -14.20 8.62 14.35
C LEU A 276 -14.60 10.09 14.43
N LEU A 277 -15.41 10.44 15.42
CA LEU A 277 -15.82 11.78 15.76
C LEU A 277 -15.40 12.11 17.19
N CYS A 278 -15.16 13.39 17.47
CA CYS A 278 -14.89 13.85 18.82
C CYS A 278 -16.04 13.43 19.78
N PRO A 279 -15.72 12.84 20.95
CA PRO A 279 -16.76 12.46 21.92
C PRO A 279 -17.51 13.67 22.48
N HIS A 280 -16.84 14.82 22.56
CA HIS A 280 -17.38 16.02 23.22
C HIS A 280 -18.29 16.85 22.31
N CYS A 281 -17.89 17.08 21.05
CA CYS A 281 -18.60 17.99 20.14
C CYS A 281 -18.99 17.38 18.79
N GLY A 282 -18.58 16.13 18.50
CA GLY A 282 -18.91 15.44 17.25
C GLY A 282 -18.12 15.92 16.03
N THR A 283 -17.16 16.83 16.19
CA THR A 283 -16.28 17.26 15.10
C THR A 283 -15.42 16.08 14.62
N ALA A 284 -15.37 15.87 13.30
CA ALA A 284 -14.45 14.91 12.69
C ALA A 284 -12.99 15.38 12.92
N PRO A 285 -12.09 14.47 13.30
CA PRO A 285 -10.69 14.82 13.48
C PRO A 285 -10.02 15.12 12.14
N GLU A 286 -8.94 15.90 12.21
CA GLU A 286 -8.05 16.09 11.07
C GLU A 286 -7.39 14.76 10.64
N ALA A 287 -6.83 14.77 9.43
CA ALA A 287 -6.13 13.64 8.85
C ALA A 287 -5.15 12.98 9.84
N GLU A 288 -5.06 11.66 9.77
CA GLU A 288 -4.11 10.90 10.58
C GLU A 288 -2.68 11.24 10.18
N PHE A 289 -1.85 11.61 11.16
CA PHE A 289 -0.44 11.92 10.92
C PHE A 289 0.48 10.76 11.28
N ILE A 290 -0.01 9.76 12.05
CA ILE A 290 0.71 8.54 12.35
C ILE A 290 0.56 7.57 11.18
N THR A 291 1.65 7.22 10.51
CA THR A 291 1.63 6.17 9.49
C THR A 291 1.59 4.78 10.16
N PRO A 292 1.17 3.71 9.44
CA PRO A 292 1.21 2.34 9.96
C PRO A 292 2.59 1.94 10.52
N GLU A 293 3.68 2.36 9.87
CA GLU A 293 5.06 2.05 10.27
C GLU A 293 5.43 2.75 11.59
N VAL A 294 5.03 4.01 11.75
CA VAL A 294 5.22 4.76 13.00
C VAL A 294 4.37 4.14 14.12
N ALA A 295 3.13 3.75 13.82
CA ALA A 295 2.22 3.15 14.77
C ALA A 295 2.81 1.88 15.40
N LEU A 296 3.46 1.03 14.59
CA LEU A 296 4.08 -0.23 15.06
C LEU A 296 5.24 -0.03 16.03
N ARG A 297 5.83 1.17 16.10
CA ARG A 297 6.89 1.52 17.05
C ARG A 297 6.34 2.07 18.38
N ALA A 298 5.03 2.23 18.52
CA ALA A 298 4.43 2.72 19.75
C ALA A 298 4.82 1.84 20.96
N PRO A 299 5.01 2.40 22.15
CA PRO A 299 5.34 1.64 23.35
C PRO A 299 4.33 0.51 23.58
N ALA A 300 4.81 -0.62 24.11
CA ALA A 300 4.02 -1.81 24.40
C ALA A 300 3.10 -1.65 25.63
N ARG A 301 2.38 -0.51 25.73
CA ARG A 301 1.48 -0.15 26.85
C ARG A 301 0.00 -0.32 26.52
N ASN A 302 -0.31 -0.65 25.28
CA ASN A 302 -1.67 -0.62 24.76
C ASN A 302 -2.41 -1.95 24.98
N ILE A 303 -3.74 -1.84 24.99
CA ILE A 303 -4.71 -2.93 25.23
C ILE A 303 -4.31 -4.19 24.48
N SER A 304 -3.88 -5.20 25.23
CA SER A 304 -3.48 -6.49 24.69
C SER A 304 -4.66 -7.45 24.61
N GLY A 305 -4.74 -8.17 23.50
CA GLY A 305 -5.60 -9.33 23.36
C GLY A 305 -5.10 -10.22 22.23
N HIS A 306 -5.98 -11.09 21.74
CA HIS A 306 -5.67 -11.95 20.61
C HIS A 306 -6.70 -11.76 19.48
N ARG A 307 -6.24 -11.89 18.24
CA ARG A 307 -7.07 -11.82 17.04
C ARG A 307 -6.70 -12.92 16.05
N ASP A 308 -7.71 -13.38 15.33
CA ASP A 308 -7.53 -14.37 14.27
C ASP A 308 -7.08 -13.69 12.98
N MET A 309 -5.80 -13.84 12.64
CA MET A 309 -5.18 -13.24 11.46
C MET A 309 -5.42 -14.03 10.17
N ARG A 310 -5.96 -15.24 10.26
CA ARG A 310 -6.23 -16.07 9.08
C ARG A 310 -7.24 -15.43 8.14
N ARG A 311 -8.14 -14.59 8.68
CA ARG A 311 -9.20 -13.92 7.92
C ARG A 311 -8.70 -12.88 6.92
N PHE A 312 -7.48 -12.38 7.09
CA PHE A 312 -6.97 -11.24 6.30
C PHE A 312 -5.51 -11.37 5.85
N SER A 313 -4.79 -12.44 6.23
CA SER A 313 -3.38 -12.61 5.84
C SER A 313 -3.16 -13.16 4.42
N GLY A 314 -4.15 -13.82 3.82
CA GLY A 314 -4.00 -14.50 2.53
C GLY A 314 -3.02 -15.69 2.55
N LEU A 315 -2.49 -16.05 3.72
CA LEU A 315 -1.57 -17.18 3.89
C LEU A 315 -2.32 -18.50 3.68
N LYS A 316 -1.59 -19.49 3.15
CA LYS A 316 -2.08 -20.87 2.98
C LYS A 316 -1.25 -21.83 3.84
N PRO A 317 -1.85 -22.94 4.31
CA PRO A 317 -1.11 -24.01 4.94
C PRO A 317 0.06 -24.49 4.07
N GLY A 318 1.17 -24.88 4.71
CA GLY A 318 2.32 -25.37 3.98
C GLY A 318 3.55 -25.59 4.86
N TRP A 319 4.66 -25.95 4.22
CA TRP A 319 5.93 -26.21 4.89
C TRP A 319 6.83 -24.98 4.90
N TRP A 320 7.26 -24.60 6.11
CA TRP A 320 8.04 -23.39 6.35
C TRP A 320 9.26 -23.69 7.19
N TRP A 321 10.27 -22.83 7.06
CA TRP A 321 11.37 -22.81 8.01
C TRP A 321 10.86 -22.21 9.31
N ARG A 322 10.95 -22.98 10.40
CA ARG A 322 10.71 -22.50 11.75
C ARG A 322 11.71 -21.40 12.05
N ARG A 323 11.22 -20.19 12.26
CA ARG A 323 11.99 -19.06 12.76
C ARG A 323 11.55 -18.74 14.18
N ASN A 324 12.52 -18.50 15.06
CA ASN A 324 12.23 -18.13 16.43
C ASN A 324 11.48 -16.80 16.47
N PRO A 325 10.49 -16.64 17.37
CA PRO A 325 9.85 -15.37 17.60
C PRO A 325 10.86 -14.25 17.80
N VAL A 326 10.62 -13.11 17.17
CA VAL A 326 11.51 -11.95 17.24
C VAL A 326 10.86 -10.91 18.16
N ALA A 327 11.62 -10.41 19.13
CA ALA A 327 11.18 -9.31 19.97
C ALA A 327 10.96 -8.06 19.12
N ASP A 328 9.93 -7.28 19.43
CA ASP A 328 9.64 -6.08 18.64
C ASP A 328 10.45 -4.89 19.14
N GLU A 329 10.87 -4.09 18.18
CA GLU A 329 11.51 -2.80 18.41
C GLU A 329 10.41 -1.76 18.63
N HIS A 330 10.44 -1.12 19.79
CA HIS A 330 9.49 -0.07 20.14
C HIS A 330 10.28 1.14 20.63
N TRP A 331 9.68 2.32 20.47
CA TRP A 331 10.18 3.53 21.10
C TRP A 331 9.91 3.52 22.60
N SER A 332 10.76 4.24 23.32
CA SER A 332 10.48 4.66 24.68
C SER A 332 9.28 5.59 24.72
N ASP A 333 8.69 5.79 25.90
CA ASP A 333 7.56 6.71 26.03
C ASP A 333 7.92 8.15 25.70
N ALA A 334 9.17 8.55 25.99
CA ALA A 334 9.66 9.89 25.69
C ALA A 334 9.75 10.12 24.17
N GLU A 335 10.28 9.14 23.43
CA GLU A 335 10.34 9.18 21.97
C GLU A 335 8.94 9.18 21.34
N TRP A 336 8.03 8.34 21.84
CA TRP A 336 6.64 8.34 21.40
C TRP A 336 5.94 9.67 21.67
N ALA A 337 6.09 10.21 22.87
CA ALA A 337 5.52 11.51 23.25
C ALA A 337 6.05 12.64 22.35
N ALA A 338 7.34 12.64 22.02
CA ALA A 338 7.93 13.63 21.11
C ALA A 338 7.31 13.57 19.70
N VAL A 339 7.07 12.37 19.17
CA VAL A 339 6.43 12.20 17.85
C VAL A 339 4.98 12.69 17.87
N ILE A 340 4.23 12.38 18.93
CA ILE A 340 2.86 12.88 19.11
C ILE A 340 2.85 14.40 19.22
N GLU A 341 3.72 14.98 20.03
CA GLU A 341 3.82 16.42 20.22
C GLU A 341 4.15 17.13 18.90
N GLN A 342 5.13 16.63 18.14
CA GLN A 342 5.49 17.18 16.84
C GLN A 342 4.29 17.16 15.87
N GLY A 343 3.54 16.05 15.82
CA GLY A 343 2.35 15.94 14.98
C GLY A 343 1.23 16.90 15.40
N ILE A 344 0.97 17.01 16.71
CA ILE A 344 -0.02 17.96 17.24
C ILE A 344 0.39 19.40 16.93
N ASN A 345 1.66 19.75 17.06
CA ASN A 345 2.17 21.09 16.76
C ASN A 345 2.06 21.42 15.26
N ALA A 346 2.31 20.45 14.38
CA ALA A 346 2.10 20.60 12.94
C ALA A 346 0.62 20.87 12.63
N ILE A 347 -0.31 20.13 13.23
CA ILE A 347 -1.76 20.33 13.08
C ILE A 347 -2.18 21.72 13.60
N LYS A 348 -1.69 22.14 14.77
CA LYS A 348 -1.97 23.48 15.33
C LYS A 348 -1.47 24.59 14.40
N THR A 349 -0.27 24.45 13.86
CA THR A 349 0.32 25.41 12.91
C THR A 349 -0.53 25.51 11.66
N GLU A 350 -0.98 24.37 11.12
CA GLU A 350 -1.84 24.32 9.95
C GLU A 350 -3.22 24.96 10.19
N ARG A 351 -3.83 24.70 11.36
CA ARG A 351 -5.07 25.38 11.78
C ARG A 351 -4.91 26.90 11.80
N GLN A 352 -3.79 27.40 12.35
CA GLN A 352 -3.50 28.83 12.39
C GLN A 352 -3.33 29.43 10.99
N ARG A 353 -2.66 28.71 10.08
CA ARG A 353 -2.49 29.10 8.68
C ARG A 353 -3.85 29.25 7.99
N ILE A 354 -4.71 28.22 8.08
CA ILE A 354 -6.05 28.22 7.49
C ILE A 354 -6.90 29.37 8.08
N ALA A 355 -6.86 29.59 9.38
CA ALA A 355 -7.59 30.68 10.03
C ALA A 355 -7.09 32.07 9.60
N ARG A 356 -5.78 32.23 9.38
CA ARG A 356 -5.20 33.46 8.83
C ARG A 356 -5.65 33.70 7.39
N GLU A 357 -5.63 32.68 6.55
CA GLU A 357 -6.06 32.77 5.15
C GLU A 357 -7.54 33.12 5.03
N LYS A 358 -8.40 32.52 5.87
CA LYS A 358 -9.82 32.87 5.94
C LYS A 358 -10.04 34.34 6.31
N ARG A 359 -9.33 34.85 7.33
CA ARG A 359 -9.40 36.26 7.74
C ARG A 359 -8.96 37.20 6.62
N LEU A 360 -7.85 36.89 5.94
CA LEU A 360 -7.38 37.68 4.81
C LEU A 360 -8.35 37.64 3.62
N ALA A 361 -9.01 36.50 3.37
CA ALA A 361 -10.02 36.39 2.32
C ALA A 361 -11.28 37.19 2.65
N GLU A 362 -11.71 37.19 3.91
CA GLU A 362 -12.85 37.99 4.38
C GLU A 362 -12.55 39.50 4.31
N GLU A 363 -11.35 39.91 4.70
CA GLU A 363 -10.90 41.30 4.57
C GLU A 363 -10.83 41.76 3.12
N ARG A 364 -10.33 40.91 2.21
CA ARG A 364 -10.36 41.18 0.75
C ARG A 364 -11.79 41.37 0.24
N ARG A 365 -12.71 40.49 0.62
CA ARG A 365 -14.13 40.61 0.25
C ARG A 365 -14.76 41.90 0.78
N ARG A 366 -14.43 42.30 2.01
CA ARG A 366 -14.89 43.57 2.59
C ARG A 366 -14.36 44.76 1.79
N MET A 367 -13.06 44.81 1.50
CA MET A 367 -12.45 45.88 0.71
C MET A 367 -13.02 45.95 -0.72
N GLU A 368 -13.26 44.80 -1.36
CA GLU A 368 -13.91 44.72 -2.68
C GLU A 368 -15.35 45.27 -2.63
N ALA A 369 -16.12 44.93 -1.59
CA ALA A 369 -17.46 45.46 -1.39
C ALA A 369 -17.47 46.98 -1.13
N GLU A 370 -16.57 47.48 -0.28
CA GLU A 370 -16.39 48.91 -0.03
C GLU A 370 -15.99 49.66 -1.31
N ARG A 371 -15.09 49.10 -2.11
CA ARG A 371 -14.68 49.68 -3.40
C ARG A 371 -15.84 49.70 -4.38
N ALA A 372 -16.63 48.63 -4.47
CA ALA A 372 -17.81 48.57 -5.33
C ALA A 372 -18.86 49.61 -4.91
N GLU A 373 -19.07 49.81 -3.62
CA GLU A 373 -19.98 50.83 -3.10
C GLU A 373 -19.47 52.25 -3.39
N ALA A 374 -18.18 52.51 -3.20
CA ALA A 374 -17.58 53.80 -3.54
C ALA A 374 -17.73 54.12 -5.04
N ILE A 375 -17.56 53.11 -5.91
CA ILE A 375 -17.80 53.26 -7.36
C ILE A 375 -19.27 53.58 -7.63
N ARG A 376 -20.22 52.84 -7.04
CA ARG A 376 -21.66 53.12 -7.19
C ARG A 376 -22.03 54.53 -6.75
N SER A 377 -21.55 54.95 -5.58
CA SER A 377 -21.79 56.29 -5.05
C SER A 377 -21.22 57.39 -5.95
N ALA A 378 -19.99 57.20 -6.46
CA ALA A 378 -19.37 58.13 -7.39
C ALA A 378 -20.13 58.21 -8.73
N THR A 379 -20.54 57.07 -9.29
CA THR A 379 -21.39 57.00 -10.50
C THR A 379 -22.70 57.76 -10.30
N ALA A 380 -23.40 57.54 -9.18
CA ALA A 380 -24.66 58.22 -8.88
C ALA A 380 -24.48 59.75 -8.77
N ALA A 381 -23.42 60.21 -8.11
CA ALA A 381 -23.09 61.63 -8.01
C ALA A 381 -22.78 62.26 -9.38
N GLU A 382 -22.05 61.55 -10.24
CA GLU A 382 -21.76 62.01 -11.62
C GLU A 382 -23.03 62.08 -12.47
N LEU A 383 -23.91 61.07 -12.40
CA LEU A 383 -25.20 61.07 -13.11
C LEU A 383 -26.11 62.20 -12.64
N SER A 384 -26.16 62.48 -11.33
CA SER A 384 -26.92 63.60 -10.77
C SER A 384 -26.44 64.95 -11.32
N LEU A 385 -25.13 65.17 -11.39
CA LEU A 385 -24.56 66.40 -11.94
C LEU A 385 -24.84 66.54 -13.44
N LEU A 386 -24.74 65.45 -14.20
CA LEU A 386 -25.09 65.45 -15.62
C LEU A 386 -26.58 65.78 -15.84
N THR A 387 -27.45 65.30 -14.96
CA THR A 387 -28.88 65.61 -14.97
C THR A 387 -29.10 67.12 -14.80
N GLU A 388 -28.54 67.72 -13.74
CA GLU A 388 -28.63 69.17 -13.47
C GLU A 388 -28.13 70.02 -14.64
N MET A 389 -27.10 69.55 -15.35
CA MET A 389 -26.50 70.25 -16.48
C MET A 389 -27.29 70.13 -17.78
N LEU A 390 -27.87 68.97 -18.06
CA LEU A 390 -28.55 68.69 -19.33
C LEU A 390 -30.02 69.09 -19.33
N ASP A 391 -30.67 69.07 -18.15
CA ASP A 391 -32.09 69.42 -17.98
C ASP A 391 -32.49 70.78 -18.57
N PRO A 392 -31.72 71.88 -18.37
CA PRO A 392 -32.03 73.17 -18.98
C PRO A 392 -32.00 73.18 -20.52
N HIS A 393 -31.33 72.20 -21.14
CA HIS A 393 -31.10 72.15 -22.59
C HIS A 393 -31.96 71.12 -23.32
N LEU A 394 -32.24 69.98 -22.68
CA LEU A 394 -32.98 68.86 -23.28
C LEU A 394 -34.40 68.70 -22.72
N GLY A 395 -34.70 69.36 -21.59
CA GLY A 395 -35.89 69.11 -20.78
C GLY A 395 -35.80 67.77 -20.04
N ALA A 396 -36.45 67.67 -18.86
CA ALA A 396 -36.35 66.48 -17.99
C ALA A 396 -36.61 65.13 -18.70
N PRO A 397 -37.62 64.98 -19.60
CA PRO A 397 -37.81 63.73 -20.33
C PRO A 397 -36.67 63.42 -21.33
N GLY A 398 -36.10 64.46 -21.94
CA GLY A 398 -34.99 64.35 -22.89
C GLY A 398 -33.67 63.98 -22.22
N THR A 399 -33.40 64.57 -21.05
CA THR A 399 -32.25 64.23 -20.21
C THR A 399 -32.33 62.81 -19.70
N GLN A 400 -33.48 62.38 -19.18
CA GLN A 400 -33.65 61.02 -18.68
C GLN A 400 -33.45 59.98 -19.79
N ALA A 401 -34.04 60.19 -20.98
CA ALA A 401 -33.83 59.30 -22.14
C ALA A 401 -32.38 59.30 -22.66
N TRP A 402 -31.60 60.35 -22.41
CA TRP A 402 -30.18 60.38 -22.70
C TRP A 402 -29.37 59.62 -21.64
N LEU A 403 -29.67 59.85 -20.36
CA LEU A 403 -29.03 59.18 -19.23
C LEU A 403 -29.31 57.68 -19.21
N ASP A 404 -30.53 57.24 -19.52
CA ASP A 404 -30.88 55.80 -19.59
C ASP A 404 -30.06 55.10 -20.68
N ARG A 405 -29.97 55.71 -21.87
CA ARG A 405 -29.10 55.21 -22.96
C ARG A 405 -27.63 55.23 -22.59
N ALA A 406 -27.18 56.26 -21.88
CA ALA A 406 -25.82 56.28 -21.36
C ALA A 406 -25.62 55.15 -20.36
N ASN A 407 -26.50 54.99 -19.37
CA ASN A 407 -26.42 53.99 -18.30
C ASN A 407 -26.42 52.55 -18.85
N ASP A 408 -27.20 52.26 -19.89
CA ASP A 408 -27.17 51.00 -20.65
C ASP A 408 -25.80 50.73 -21.29
N ILE A 409 -25.12 51.78 -21.74
CA ILE A 409 -23.74 51.69 -22.26
C ILE A 409 -22.71 51.61 -21.11
N LEU A 410 -23.04 52.15 -19.92
CA LEU A 410 -22.12 52.26 -18.78
C LEU A 410 -21.87 50.94 -18.03
N GLY A 411 -22.83 50.00 -17.99
CA GLY A 411 -22.62 48.64 -17.46
C GLY A 411 -21.91 48.60 -16.10
N GLU A 412 -22.42 49.34 -15.11
CA GLU A 412 -21.86 49.51 -13.75
C GLU A 412 -20.49 50.22 -13.65
N LYS A 413 -19.99 50.83 -14.74
CA LYS A 413 -18.79 51.68 -14.73
C LYS A 413 -19.15 53.15 -14.57
N THR A 414 -18.26 53.94 -13.98
CA THR A 414 -18.44 55.42 -13.91
C THR A 414 -18.52 56.02 -15.32
N PRO A 415 -19.36 57.04 -15.57
CA PRO A 415 -19.44 57.79 -16.83
C PRO A 415 -18.09 58.11 -17.47
N ARG A 416 -17.10 58.51 -16.65
CA ARG A 416 -15.72 58.79 -17.07
C ARG A 416 -14.97 57.58 -17.64
N ALA A 417 -15.11 56.41 -17.03
CA ALA A 417 -14.40 55.19 -17.44
C ALA A 417 -14.93 54.66 -18.78
N VAL A 418 -16.22 54.81 -19.02
CA VAL A 418 -16.82 54.51 -20.32
C VAL A 418 -16.44 55.56 -21.34
N VAL A 419 -16.38 56.85 -21.01
CA VAL A 419 -15.87 57.87 -21.96
C VAL A 419 -14.42 57.57 -22.36
N GLN A 420 -13.55 57.16 -21.43
CA GLN A 420 -12.19 56.71 -21.79
C GLN A 420 -12.19 55.46 -22.68
N GLN A 421 -13.04 54.47 -22.38
CA GLN A 421 -13.14 53.23 -23.16
C GLN A 421 -13.81 53.45 -24.52
N HIS A 422 -14.78 54.37 -24.61
CA HIS A 422 -15.47 54.76 -25.83
C HIS A 422 -14.53 55.60 -26.70
N VAL A 423 -13.79 56.58 -26.15
CA VAL A 423 -12.73 57.30 -26.88
C VAL A 423 -11.68 56.32 -27.47
N TRP A 424 -11.35 55.24 -26.76
CA TRP A 424 -10.50 54.16 -27.31
C TRP A 424 -11.19 53.29 -28.36
N ALA A 425 -12.48 52.95 -28.21
CA ALA A 425 -13.24 52.13 -29.16
C ALA A 425 -13.70 52.90 -30.42
N SER A 426 -13.93 54.21 -30.30
CA SER A 426 -14.33 55.14 -31.37
C SER A 426 -13.20 55.46 -32.34
N HIS A 427 -11.96 55.01 -32.09
CA HIS A 427 -10.91 54.96 -33.11
C HIS A 427 -11.27 54.05 -34.31
N SER A 428 -12.42 53.37 -34.28
CA SER A 428 -12.86 52.44 -35.33
C SER A 428 -14.24 52.75 -35.95
N LEU A 429 -14.88 53.90 -35.70
CA LEU A 429 -16.18 54.25 -36.30
C LEU A 429 -16.17 55.63 -36.99
N PRO A 430 -16.89 55.80 -38.11
CA PRO A 430 -16.92 57.05 -38.89
C PRO A 430 -17.66 58.19 -38.16
N PRO A 431 -17.38 59.46 -38.50
CA PRO A 431 -17.86 60.61 -37.76
C PRO A 431 -19.38 60.79 -37.93
N VAL A 432 -20.12 60.72 -36.84
CA VAL A 432 -21.53 61.15 -36.80
C VAL A 432 -21.54 62.61 -36.34
N ALA A 433 -22.28 63.47 -37.04
CA ALA A 433 -22.47 64.86 -36.65
C ALA A 433 -23.20 64.94 -35.30
N HIS A 434 -22.44 65.16 -34.23
CA HIS A 434 -22.97 65.38 -32.89
C HIS A 434 -23.60 66.79 -32.81
N SER A 435 -24.77 66.91 -32.16
CA SER A 435 -25.34 68.23 -31.84
C SER A 435 -24.34 69.05 -31.00
N ALA A 436 -24.39 70.37 -31.05
CA ALA A 436 -23.46 71.24 -30.30
C ALA A 436 -23.42 70.92 -28.79
N ALA A 437 -24.57 70.52 -28.22
CA ALA A 437 -24.68 70.06 -26.84
C ALA A 437 -23.97 68.70 -26.59
N THR A 438 -24.04 67.78 -27.55
CA THR A 438 -23.35 66.48 -27.49
C THR A 438 -21.83 66.66 -27.61
N ALA A 439 -21.38 67.55 -28.50
CA ALA A 439 -19.96 67.89 -28.64
C ALA A 439 -19.40 68.58 -27.39
N LEU A 440 -20.18 69.44 -26.74
CA LEU A 440 -19.83 70.07 -25.45
C LEU A 440 -19.72 69.00 -24.35
N ALA A 441 -20.71 68.12 -24.22
CA ALA A 441 -20.70 67.05 -23.22
C ALA A 441 -19.47 66.12 -23.35
N ILE A 442 -19.08 65.76 -24.57
CA ILE A 442 -17.88 64.94 -24.84
C ILE A 442 -16.60 65.66 -24.38
N ARG A 443 -16.43 66.94 -24.76
CA ARG A 443 -15.25 67.76 -24.38
C ARG A 443 -15.17 68.04 -22.88
N MET A 444 -16.30 68.06 -22.20
CA MET A 444 -16.37 68.18 -20.75
C MET A 444 -15.99 66.89 -20.03
N LEU A 445 -16.40 65.73 -20.56
CA LEU A 445 -16.15 64.41 -19.98
C LEU A 445 -14.70 63.92 -20.19
N ASP A 446 -14.07 64.24 -21.31
CA ASP A 446 -12.65 63.90 -21.57
C ASP A 446 -11.66 64.92 -20.94
N GLY A 447 -12.17 66.07 -20.50
CA GLY A 447 -11.43 67.12 -19.79
C GLY A 447 -10.63 68.06 -20.69
N SER A 448 -10.97 68.15 -21.97
CA SER A 448 -10.40 69.07 -22.95
C SER A 448 -10.92 70.51 -22.84
N GLU A 449 -12.08 70.73 -22.20
CA GLU A 449 -12.63 72.07 -21.96
C GLU A 449 -12.43 72.54 -20.49
N ARG A 450 -11.82 73.72 -20.30
CA ARG A 450 -11.70 74.35 -18.97
C ARG A 450 -12.96 75.16 -18.68
N LEU A 451 -13.87 74.57 -17.91
CA LEU A 451 -15.11 75.22 -17.48
C LEU A 451 -14.84 76.51 -16.68
N THR A 452 -15.39 77.63 -17.16
CA THR A 452 -15.59 78.86 -16.39
C THR A 452 -17.01 78.89 -15.79
N GLU A 453 -17.24 79.67 -14.74
CA GLU A 453 -18.58 79.77 -14.10
C GLU A 453 -19.66 80.27 -15.09
N GLU A 454 -19.29 81.17 -16.00
CA GLU A 454 -20.19 81.72 -17.03
C GLU A 454 -20.63 80.70 -18.09
N GLN A 455 -19.80 79.71 -18.41
CA GLN A 455 -20.09 78.77 -19.50
C GLN A 455 -21.00 77.60 -19.09
N CYS A 456 -21.14 77.34 -17.78
CA CYS A 456 -21.89 76.17 -17.29
C CYS A 456 -23.02 76.53 -16.31
N GLY A 457 -23.13 77.80 -15.88
CA GLY A 457 -24.12 78.22 -14.88
C GLY A 457 -23.97 77.55 -13.49
N LEU A 458 -22.88 76.80 -13.27
CA LEU A 458 -22.66 76.02 -12.04
C LEU A 458 -21.78 76.79 -11.04
N PRO A 459 -22.11 76.78 -9.74
CA PRO A 459 -21.29 77.41 -8.71
C PRO A 459 -19.87 76.80 -8.62
N LYS A 460 -18.84 77.62 -8.38
CA LYS A 460 -17.43 77.20 -8.21
C LYS A 460 -17.19 75.96 -7.35
N LYS A 461 -18.02 75.76 -6.32
CA LYS A 461 -17.92 74.62 -5.39
C LYS A 461 -18.19 73.29 -6.10
N ASN A 462 -19.18 73.24 -7.01
CA ASN A 462 -19.54 72.05 -7.78
C ASN A 462 -18.45 71.75 -8.83
N LEU A 463 -17.92 72.79 -9.48
CA LEU A 463 -16.77 72.67 -10.40
C LEU A 463 -15.49 72.17 -9.70
N LYS A 464 -15.24 72.60 -8.45
CA LYS A 464 -14.13 72.08 -7.64
C LYS A 464 -14.34 70.61 -7.25
N GLN A 465 -15.58 70.21 -6.99
CA GLN A 465 -15.93 68.84 -6.61
C GLN A 465 -15.72 67.86 -7.79
N LEU A 466 -16.14 68.24 -9.00
CA LEU A 466 -15.81 67.57 -10.27
C LEU A 466 -14.30 67.43 -10.51
N ARG A 467 -13.52 68.49 -10.21
CA ARG A 467 -12.05 68.45 -10.33
C ARG A 467 -11.38 67.60 -9.24
N LYS A 468 -12.03 67.39 -8.10
CA LYS A 468 -11.51 66.58 -6.98
C LYS A 468 -11.76 65.08 -7.21
N SER A 469 -12.91 64.69 -7.77
CA SER A 469 -13.16 63.29 -8.19
C SER A 469 -12.17 62.85 -9.27
N ARG A 470 -11.77 63.77 -10.16
CA ARG A 470 -10.72 63.59 -11.17
C ARG A 470 -9.33 63.22 -10.60
N ARG A 471 -8.99 63.63 -9.37
CA ARG A 471 -7.67 63.32 -8.75
C ARG A 471 -7.66 62.00 -7.99
N GLN A 472 -8.80 61.56 -7.46
CA GLN A 472 -8.89 60.29 -6.73
C GLN A 472 -8.85 59.06 -7.65
N THR A 473 -9.08 59.24 -8.97
CA THR A 473 -9.04 58.19 -9.99
C THR A 473 -7.72 58.09 -10.76
N THR A 474 -6.76 59.02 -10.58
CA THR A 474 -5.50 59.08 -11.35
C THR A 474 -4.26 58.61 -10.60
N ALA A 475 -4.35 57.58 -9.76
CA ALA A 475 -3.17 56.89 -9.25
C ALA A 475 -2.58 55.91 -10.32
N SER A 476 -2.16 56.47 -11.47
CA SER A 476 -1.28 56.00 -12.57
C SER A 476 -1.47 54.61 -13.25
N PRO A 477 -0.93 54.37 -14.49
CA PRO A 477 -0.23 55.30 -15.39
C PRO A 477 -0.66 55.23 -16.88
N ALA A 478 -0.76 56.39 -17.53
CA ALA A 478 -0.33 56.55 -18.91
C ALA A 478 0.17 57.99 -19.09
N SER A 479 1.40 58.13 -19.58
CA SER A 479 2.14 59.40 -19.62
C SER A 479 1.41 60.46 -20.46
N SER A 480 1.33 61.68 -19.92
CA SER A 480 0.62 62.85 -20.47
C SER A 480 1.08 63.33 -21.87
N SER A 481 2.10 62.74 -22.46
CA SER A 481 2.71 63.18 -23.73
C SER A 481 2.14 62.49 -24.99
N SER A 482 1.46 61.35 -24.85
CA SER A 482 0.82 60.62 -25.97
C SER A 482 -0.62 61.10 -26.23
N LEU A 483 -1.38 61.36 -25.16
CA LEU A 483 -2.75 61.90 -25.24
C LEU A 483 -2.81 63.30 -25.85
N LYS A 484 -1.82 64.15 -25.58
CA LYS A 484 -1.76 65.51 -26.11
C LYS A 484 -1.55 65.55 -27.63
N ARG A 485 -0.74 64.65 -28.18
CA ARG A 485 -0.45 64.57 -29.62
C ARG A 485 -1.60 63.96 -30.44
N ALA A 486 -2.29 62.97 -29.89
CA ALA A 486 -3.50 62.43 -30.52
C ALA A 486 -4.64 63.48 -30.56
N TRP A 487 -4.72 64.32 -29.53
CA TRP A 487 -5.71 65.38 -29.41
C TRP A 487 -5.46 66.57 -30.36
N GLU A 488 -4.20 67.02 -30.49
CA GLU A 488 -3.84 68.08 -31.45
C GLU A 488 -4.07 67.67 -32.92
N GLY A 489 -4.05 66.37 -33.23
CA GLY A 489 -4.41 65.84 -34.54
C GLY A 489 -5.92 65.82 -34.82
N LEU A 490 -6.73 65.55 -33.80
CA LEU A 490 -8.19 65.48 -33.89
C LEU A 490 -8.86 66.87 -33.98
N CYS A 491 -8.30 67.87 -33.30
CA CYS A 491 -8.79 69.25 -33.41
C CYS A 491 -8.56 69.87 -34.80
N ARG A 492 -7.46 69.52 -35.49
CA ARG A 492 -7.18 69.98 -36.87
C ARG A 492 -8.09 69.33 -37.92
N LEU A 493 -8.63 68.14 -37.65
CA LEU A 493 -9.46 67.43 -38.63
C LEU A 493 -10.95 67.80 -38.56
N MET A 494 -11.43 68.31 -37.42
CA MET A 494 -12.87 68.56 -37.22
C MET A 494 -13.28 70.04 -37.24
N PHE A 495 -12.34 70.97 -37.11
CA PHE A 495 -12.63 72.41 -37.15
C PHE A 495 -11.89 73.17 -38.28
N GLY A 496 -11.12 72.45 -39.12
CA GLY A 496 -10.19 73.00 -40.10
C GLY A 496 -8.76 73.07 -39.58
#